data_AF-A0A0R3RRG5-F1
#
_entry.id   AF-A0A0R3RRG5-F1
#
_cell.length_a   1.000
_cell.length_b   1.000
_cell.length_c   1.000
_cell.angle_alpha   90.00
_cell.angle_beta   90.00
_cell.angle_gamma   90.00
#
_symmetry.space_group_name_H-M   'P 1'
#
loop_
_entity.id
_entity.type
_entity.pdbx_description
1 polymer ?
#
loop_
_entity_poly.entity_id
_entity_poly.type
_entity_poly.pdbx_seq_one_letter_code
_entity_poly.pdbx_strand_id
1 'polypeptide(L)'
;FFEEIQTHFNDGLATQRQNYLRKCISKNEIGTLTIIWHQIQAKFTEEDGNLTKCNALMYEALQCYCQKTLKTDKCIQKLKDIAEQTINAVDKIITVYDNTYGLAELAGRLDSYCYLCCTLNESPRTLWLAFNEGFVNIIATKLDKDVILAKQMWCKIARILEQV
;
A
#
# COMPACT_ATOMS: atom_id res chain seq x y z
N PHE A 1 -4.43 12.07 -35.17
CA PHE A 1 -3.01 11.66 -35.11
C PHE A 1 -2.44 11.71 -33.70
N PHE A 2 -2.28 12.88 -33.05
CA PHE A 2 -1.73 12.93 -31.69
C PHE A 2 -2.62 12.22 -30.65
N GLU A 3 -3.94 12.42 -30.70
CA GLU A 3 -4.91 11.74 -29.83
C GLU A 3 -4.92 10.21 -30.02
N GLU A 4 -4.72 9.75 -31.25
CA GLU A 4 -4.70 8.33 -31.62
C GLU A 4 -3.41 7.65 -31.10
N ILE A 5 -2.26 8.33 -31.25
CA ILE A 5 -0.99 7.89 -30.64
C ILE A 5 -1.12 7.83 -29.12
N GLN A 6 -1.70 8.86 -28.51
CA GLN A 6 -1.89 8.92 -27.06
C GLN A 6 -2.80 7.78 -26.57
N THR A 7 -3.88 7.49 -27.30
CA THR A 7 -4.80 6.39 -26.99
C THR A 7 -4.08 5.05 -27.04
N HIS A 8 -3.40 4.73 -28.15
CA HIS A 8 -2.67 3.47 -28.29
C HIS A 8 -1.54 3.31 -27.26
N PHE A 9 -0.85 4.40 -26.92
CA PHE A 9 0.17 4.38 -25.87
C PHE A 9 -0.43 4.05 -24.50
N ASN A 10 -1.55 4.70 -24.15
CA ASN A 10 -2.26 4.44 -22.89
C ASN A 10 -2.80 3.00 -22.82
N ASP A 11 -3.35 2.48 -23.92
CA ASP A 11 -3.83 1.10 -23.99
C ASP A 11 -2.68 0.09 -23.81
N GLY A 12 -1.53 0.38 -24.43
CA GLY A 12 -0.30 -0.41 -24.27
C GLY A 12 0.18 -0.43 -22.81
N LEU A 13 0.21 0.73 -22.15
CA LEU A 13 0.57 0.83 -20.74
C LEU A 13 -0.42 0.11 -19.83
N ALA A 14 -1.72 0.26 -20.06
CA ALA A 14 -2.76 -0.43 -19.30
C ALA A 14 -2.60 -1.95 -19.41
N THR A 15 -2.34 -2.44 -20.61
CA THR A 15 -2.08 -3.86 -20.87
C THR A 15 -0.83 -4.36 -20.13
N GLN A 16 0.26 -3.58 -20.13
CA GLN A 16 1.48 -3.93 -19.40
C GLN A 16 1.26 -4.01 -17.89
N ARG A 17 0.58 -3.01 -17.31
CA ARG A 17 0.23 -2.99 -15.87
C ARG A 17 -0.63 -4.19 -15.49
N GLN A 18 -1.66 -4.49 -16.28
CA GLN A 18 -2.54 -5.64 -16.02
C GLN A 18 -1.78 -6.96 -16.10
N ASN A 19 -0.89 -7.11 -17.09
CA ASN A 19 -0.05 -8.30 -17.23
C ASN A 19 0.92 -8.47 -16.05
N TYR A 20 1.47 -7.38 -15.52
CA TYR A 20 2.29 -7.42 -14.32
C TYR A 20 1.48 -7.86 -13.11
N LEU A 21 0.32 -7.21 -12.86
CA LEU A 21 -0.54 -7.50 -11.70
C LEU A 21 -1.04 -8.95 -11.66
N ARG A 22 -1.22 -9.59 -12.82
CA ARG A 22 -1.55 -11.02 -12.92
C ARG A 22 -0.46 -11.96 -12.39
N LYS A 23 0.82 -11.53 -12.39
CA LYS A 23 1.98 -12.41 -12.20
C LYS A 23 2.94 -11.98 -11.08
N CYS A 24 2.76 -10.79 -10.52
CA CYS A 24 3.74 -10.16 -9.63
C CYS A 24 3.85 -10.81 -8.24
N ILE A 25 2.84 -11.55 -7.82
CA ILE A 25 2.79 -12.25 -6.53
C ILE A 25 2.24 -13.66 -6.70
N SER A 26 2.93 -14.64 -6.11
CA SER A 26 2.50 -16.04 -6.12
C SER A 26 1.56 -16.36 -4.97
N LYS A 27 0.86 -17.50 -5.06
CA LYS A 27 -0.04 -18.00 -4.02
C LYS A 27 0.64 -18.18 -2.65
N ASN A 28 1.89 -18.66 -2.65
CA ASN A 28 2.65 -18.83 -1.42
C ASN A 28 3.04 -17.48 -0.80
N GLU A 29 3.36 -16.51 -1.65
CA GLU A 29 3.73 -15.16 -1.20
C GLU A 29 2.53 -14.40 -0.65
N ILE A 30 1.37 -14.47 -1.30
CA ILE A 30 0.15 -13.84 -0.75
C ILE A 30 -0.27 -14.53 0.56
N GLY A 31 -0.13 -15.85 0.67
CA GLY A 31 -0.36 -16.56 1.93
C GLY A 31 0.58 -16.12 3.03
N THR A 32 1.86 -15.93 2.71
CA THR A 32 2.86 -15.38 3.63
C THR A 32 2.53 -13.95 4.05
N LEU A 33 2.17 -13.08 3.11
CA LEU A 33 1.72 -11.72 3.39
C LEU A 33 0.51 -11.73 4.32
N THR A 34 -0.47 -12.57 4.03
CA THR A 34 -1.69 -12.73 4.82
C THR A 34 -1.35 -13.08 6.27
N ILE A 35 -0.48 -14.06 6.49
CA ILE A 35 -0.08 -14.47 7.85
C ILE A 35 0.66 -13.34 8.57
N ILE A 36 1.63 -12.69 7.91
CA ILE A 36 2.38 -11.57 8.51
C ILE A 36 1.42 -10.45 8.89
N TRP A 37 0.53 -10.07 7.97
CA TRP A 37 -0.42 -8.99 8.15
C TRP A 37 -1.38 -9.24 9.31
N HIS A 38 -1.98 -10.43 9.38
CA HIS A 38 -2.86 -10.80 10.50
C HIS A 38 -2.13 -10.78 11.84
N GLN A 39 -0.86 -11.18 11.90
CA GLN A 39 -0.09 -11.11 13.14
C GLN A 39 0.19 -9.66 13.57
N ILE A 40 0.47 -8.76 12.61
CA ILE A 40 0.58 -7.33 12.90
C ILE A 40 -0.74 -6.81 13.48
N GLN A 41 -1.86 -7.09 12.81
CA GLN A 41 -3.19 -6.67 13.24
C GLN A 41 -3.54 -7.21 14.63
N ALA A 42 -3.29 -8.49 14.88
CA ALA A 42 -3.53 -9.12 16.17
C ALA A 42 -2.73 -8.45 17.29
N LYS A 43 -1.44 -8.17 17.09
CA LYS A 43 -0.62 -7.50 18.11
C LYS A 43 -1.08 -6.09 18.44
N PHE A 44 -1.43 -5.29 17.44
CA PHE A 44 -1.98 -3.95 17.70
C PHE A 44 -3.36 -4.02 18.37
N THR A 45 -4.18 -5.00 17.99
CA THR A 45 -5.49 -5.20 18.62
C THR A 45 -5.37 -5.69 20.07
N GLU A 46 -4.42 -6.56 20.38
CA GLU A 46 -4.13 -7.01 21.75
C GLU A 46 -3.60 -5.87 22.63
N GLU A 47 -2.74 -5.00 22.09
CA GLU A 47 -2.15 -3.89 22.84
C GLU A 47 -3.13 -2.73 23.09
N ASP A 48 -3.95 -2.37 22.10
CA ASP A 48 -4.72 -1.12 22.11
C ASP A 48 -6.22 -1.30 21.82
N GLY A 49 -6.69 -2.55 21.66
CA GLY A 49 -8.09 -2.89 21.37
C GLY A 49 -8.53 -2.62 19.92
N ASN A 50 -7.67 -2.06 19.08
CA ASN A 50 -7.93 -1.75 17.66
C ASN A 50 -6.63 -1.42 16.89
N LEU A 51 -6.76 -1.04 15.61
CA LEU A 51 -5.63 -0.63 14.74
C LEU A 51 -5.24 0.85 14.86
N THR A 52 -5.77 1.61 15.83
CA THR A 52 -5.56 3.07 15.93
C THR A 52 -4.09 3.42 16.06
N LYS A 53 -3.31 2.63 16.81
CA LYS A 53 -1.87 2.86 16.95
C LYS A 53 -1.09 2.56 15.68
N CYS A 54 -1.51 1.56 14.90
CA CYS A 54 -0.96 1.32 13.58
C CYS A 54 -1.23 2.52 12.65
N ASN A 55 -2.48 3.02 12.64
CA ASN A 55 -2.86 4.23 11.91
C ASN A 55 -2.05 5.46 12.36
N ALA A 56 -1.83 5.62 13.66
CA ALA A 56 -1.06 6.72 14.23
C ALA A 56 0.41 6.70 13.79
N LEU A 57 1.05 5.53 13.81
CA LEU A 57 2.43 5.37 13.32
C LEU A 57 2.55 5.70 11.83
N MET A 58 1.57 5.29 11.03
CA MET A 58 1.52 5.67 9.60
C MET A 58 1.35 7.18 9.45
N TYR A 59 0.43 7.78 10.20
CA TYR A 59 0.23 9.21 10.19
C TYR A 59 1.51 9.99 10.54
N GLU A 60 2.23 9.58 11.59
CA GLU A 60 3.52 10.18 11.97
C GLU A 60 4.57 10.07 10.87
N ALA A 61 4.66 8.91 10.19
CA ALA A 61 5.55 8.74 9.04
C ALA A 61 5.22 9.70 7.88
N LEU A 62 3.93 9.90 7.57
CA LEU A 62 3.50 10.90 6.59
C LEU A 62 3.86 12.32 7.03
N GLN A 63 3.69 12.66 8.29
CA GLN A 63 4.04 13.99 8.80
C GLN A 63 5.53 14.29 8.63
N CYS A 64 6.38 13.30 8.90
CA CYS A 64 7.82 13.37 8.68
C CYS A 64 8.14 13.53 7.19
N TYR A 65 7.53 12.71 6.33
CA TYR A 65 7.72 12.77 4.87
C TYR A 65 7.30 14.12 4.29
N CYS A 66 6.12 14.62 4.66
CA CYS A 66 5.60 15.92 4.25
C CYS A 66 6.28 17.10 4.99
N GLN A 67 7.44 16.89 5.63
CA GLN A 67 8.28 17.90 6.27
C GLN A 67 7.50 18.90 7.16
N LYS A 68 6.64 18.40 8.05
CA LYS A 68 5.81 19.23 8.96
C LYS A 68 5.02 20.35 8.27
N THR A 69 4.55 20.13 7.04
CA THR A 69 3.69 21.11 6.32
C THR A 69 2.23 21.13 6.82
N LEU A 70 2.03 20.91 8.11
CA LEU A 70 0.70 20.89 8.73
C LEU A 70 0.35 22.27 9.27
N LYS A 71 -0.43 23.04 8.50
CA LYS A 71 -0.91 24.36 8.92
C LYS A 71 -2.43 24.46 9.03
N THR A 72 -3.18 23.45 8.59
CA THR A 72 -4.66 23.47 8.58
C THR A 72 -5.25 22.11 8.96
N ASP A 73 -6.40 22.14 9.62
CA ASP A 73 -7.16 20.94 10.02
C ASP A 73 -7.52 20.04 8.83
N LYS A 74 -7.78 20.66 7.67
CA LYS A 74 -8.06 19.92 6.42
C LYS A 74 -6.86 19.09 5.96
N CYS A 75 -5.64 19.60 6.13
CA CYS A 75 -4.42 18.86 5.78
C CYS A 75 -4.20 17.70 6.77
N ILE A 76 -4.43 17.96 8.06
CA ILE A 76 -4.35 16.93 9.12
C ILE A 76 -5.31 15.79 8.82
N GLN A 77 -6.57 16.09 8.50
CA GLN A 77 -7.56 15.05 8.21
C GLN A 77 -7.18 14.22 6.99
N LYS A 78 -6.73 14.85 5.89
CA LYS A 78 -6.28 14.13 4.69
C LYS A 78 -5.14 13.15 4.97
N LEU A 79 -4.15 13.56 5.77
CA LEU A 79 -3.05 12.67 6.14
C LEU A 79 -3.54 11.47 6.97
N LYS A 80 -4.52 11.67 7.87
CA LYS A 80 -5.15 10.57 8.61
C LYS A 80 -5.90 9.62 7.66
N ASP A 81 -6.67 10.16 6.73
CA ASP A 81 -7.41 9.37 5.75
C ASP A 81 -6.46 8.55 4.86
N ILE A 82 -5.32 9.13 4.45
CA ILE A 82 -4.28 8.42 3.68
C ILE A 82 -3.61 7.33 4.51
N ALA A 83 -3.31 7.59 5.79
CA ALA A 83 -2.73 6.60 6.69
C ALA A 83 -3.67 5.38 6.84
N GLU A 84 -4.95 5.62 7.06
CA GLU A 84 -5.98 4.58 7.15
C GLU A 84 -6.13 3.81 5.84
N GLN A 85 -6.23 4.51 4.70
CA GLN A 85 -6.36 3.87 3.40
C GLN A 85 -5.11 3.08 2.98
N THR A 86 -3.92 3.47 3.47
CA THR A 86 -2.69 2.71 3.24
C THR A 86 -2.75 1.34 3.94
N ILE A 87 -3.27 1.30 5.17
CA ILE A 87 -3.47 0.04 5.91
C ILE A 87 -4.52 -0.81 5.19
N ASN A 88 -5.64 -0.21 4.79
CA ASN A 88 -6.69 -0.89 4.02
C ASN A 88 -6.20 -1.36 2.64
N ALA A 89 -5.17 -0.74 2.06
CA ALA A 89 -4.62 -1.17 0.77
C ALA A 89 -3.99 -2.56 0.86
N VAL A 90 -3.37 -2.91 2.00
CA VAL A 90 -2.83 -4.26 2.23
C VAL A 90 -3.96 -5.29 2.28
N ASP A 91 -5.04 -4.98 3.01
CA ASP A 91 -6.23 -5.85 3.06
C ASP A 91 -6.84 -6.03 1.67
N LYS A 92 -6.92 -4.97 0.86
CA LYS A 92 -7.40 -5.03 -0.53
C LYS A 92 -6.50 -5.89 -1.43
N ILE A 93 -5.18 -5.79 -1.30
CA ILE A 93 -4.24 -6.63 -2.03
C ILE A 93 -4.45 -8.11 -1.68
N ILE A 94 -4.60 -8.43 -0.40
CA ILE A 94 -4.85 -9.80 0.07
C ILE A 94 -6.19 -10.32 -0.44
N THR A 95 -7.26 -9.54 -0.29
CA THR A 95 -8.62 -9.96 -0.60
C THR A 95 -8.92 -10.06 -2.09
N VAL A 96 -8.31 -9.21 -2.92
CA VAL A 96 -8.55 -9.22 -4.37
C VAL A 96 -7.74 -10.29 -5.10
N TYR A 97 -6.75 -10.89 -4.44
CA TYR A 97 -5.91 -11.91 -5.05
C TYR A 97 -6.74 -13.12 -5.49
N ASP A 98 -6.63 -13.46 -6.77
CA ASP A 98 -7.18 -14.67 -7.36
C ASP A 98 -6.08 -15.60 -7.86
N ASN A 99 -6.26 -16.92 -7.69
CA ASN A 99 -5.25 -17.90 -8.11
C ASN A 99 -5.06 -17.96 -9.64
N THR A 100 -6.07 -17.54 -10.41
CA THR A 100 -6.07 -17.56 -11.89
C THR A 100 -5.68 -16.21 -12.46
N TYR A 101 -6.15 -15.12 -11.85
CA TYR A 101 -6.03 -13.77 -12.37
C TYR A 101 -5.11 -12.84 -11.55
N GLY A 102 -4.47 -13.35 -10.49
CA GLY A 102 -3.57 -12.57 -9.64
C GLY A 102 -4.26 -11.34 -9.06
N LEU A 103 -3.67 -10.16 -9.29
CA LEU A 103 -4.19 -8.86 -8.81
C LEU A 103 -4.81 -8.01 -9.93
N ALA A 104 -5.33 -8.62 -11.00
CA ALA A 104 -5.83 -7.89 -12.17
C ALA A 104 -6.93 -6.85 -11.84
N GLU A 105 -7.74 -7.12 -10.81
CA GLU A 105 -8.85 -6.25 -10.37
C GLU A 105 -8.42 -5.18 -9.36
N LEU A 106 -7.13 -5.14 -8.97
CA LEU A 106 -6.68 -4.28 -7.88
C LEU A 106 -6.82 -2.79 -8.18
N ALA A 107 -6.57 -2.36 -9.42
CA ALA A 107 -6.62 -0.96 -9.82
C ALA A 107 -7.98 -0.33 -9.47
N GLY A 108 -9.08 -0.93 -9.92
CA GLY A 108 -10.44 -0.45 -9.63
C GLY A 108 -10.85 -0.54 -8.15
N ARG A 109 -10.10 -1.26 -7.31
CA ARG A 109 -10.34 -1.32 -5.85
C ARG A 109 -9.57 -0.23 -5.08
N LEU A 110 -8.57 0.39 -5.72
CA LEU A 110 -7.70 1.40 -5.12
C LEU A 110 -7.96 2.82 -5.62
N ASP A 111 -8.91 3.06 -6.53
CA ASP A 111 -9.24 4.40 -7.07
C ASP A 111 -9.35 5.49 -5.98
N SER A 112 -10.09 5.23 -4.89
CA SER A 112 -10.23 6.21 -3.80
C SER A 112 -8.90 6.49 -3.08
N TYR A 113 -8.04 5.47 -2.93
CA TYR A 113 -6.73 5.63 -2.34
C TYR A 113 -5.79 6.40 -3.28
N CYS A 114 -5.77 6.06 -4.57
CA CYS A 114 -5.01 6.77 -5.59
C CYS A 114 -5.40 8.25 -5.64
N TYR A 115 -6.71 8.55 -5.64
CA TYR A 115 -7.21 9.92 -5.59
C TYR A 115 -6.70 10.69 -4.37
N LEU A 116 -6.75 10.08 -3.18
CA LEU A 116 -6.25 10.70 -1.95
C LEU A 116 -4.75 10.99 -2.02
N CYS A 117 -3.94 10.05 -2.54
CA CYS A 117 -2.51 10.26 -2.77
C CYS A 117 -2.25 11.46 -3.69
N CYS A 118 -3.01 11.58 -4.78
CA CYS A 118 -2.92 12.71 -5.70
C CYS A 118 -3.22 14.06 -5.02
N THR A 119 -4.01 14.09 -3.94
CA THR A 119 -4.23 15.35 -3.20
C THR A 119 -2.99 15.89 -2.48
N LEU A 120 -1.95 15.06 -2.34
CA LEU A 120 -0.62 15.44 -1.88
C LEU A 120 0.39 15.60 -3.03
N ASN A 121 -0.05 15.51 -4.28
CA ASN A 121 0.80 15.40 -5.47
C ASN A 121 1.75 14.20 -5.42
N GLU A 122 1.33 13.11 -4.77
CA GLU A 122 2.14 11.91 -4.59
C GLU A 122 1.48 10.67 -5.20
N SER A 123 2.31 9.67 -5.51
CA SER A 123 1.85 8.35 -5.95
C SER A 123 1.62 7.40 -4.76
N PRO A 124 0.71 6.42 -4.87
CA PRO A 124 0.56 5.35 -3.87
C PRO A 124 1.89 4.69 -3.51
N ARG A 125 2.74 4.42 -4.51
CA ARG A 125 4.08 3.88 -4.32
C ARG A 125 4.97 4.79 -3.49
N THR A 126 4.99 6.10 -3.78
CA THR A 126 5.87 7.03 -3.05
C THR A 126 5.49 7.08 -1.59
N LEU A 127 4.20 7.22 -1.28
CA LEU A 127 3.71 7.22 0.09
C LEU A 127 3.99 5.87 0.75
N TRP A 128 3.76 4.75 0.05
CA TRP A 128 4.15 3.41 0.53
C TRP A 128 5.61 3.32 0.97
N LEU A 129 6.52 3.86 0.17
CA LEU A 129 7.95 3.87 0.50
C LEU A 129 8.28 4.71 1.73
N ALA A 130 7.57 5.82 1.95
CA ALA A 130 7.71 6.63 3.16
C ALA A 130 7.32 5.84 4.44
N PHE A 131 6.37 4.89 4.32
CA PHE A 131 5.98 4.02 5.43
C PHE A 131 6.89 2.81 5.63
N ASN A 132 7.74 2.50 4.65
CA ASN A 132 8.47 1.24 4.60
C ASN A 132 9.40 1.07 5.81
N GLU A 133 10.04 2.15 6.26
CA GLU A 133 10.85 2.12 7.48
C GLU A 133 10.02 1.85 8.74
N GLY A 134 8.83 2.46 8.85
CA GLY A 134 7.91 2.26 9.96
C GLY A 134 7.41 0.81 10.04
N PHE A 135 7.00 0.24 8.92
CA PHE A 135 6.53 -1.16 8.87
C PHE A 135 7.63 -2.18 9.10
N VAL A 136 8.83 -1.98 8.53
CA VAL A 136 9.98 -2.85 8.77
C VAL A 136 10.32 -2.85 10.26
N ASN A 137 10.27 -1.69 10.92
CA ASN A 137 10.51 -1.59 12.35
C ASN A 137 9.42 -2.31 13.17
N ILE A 138 8.14 -2.19 12.79
CA ILE A 138 7.04 -2.95 13.41
C ILE A 138 7.30 -4.45 13.31
N ILE A 139 7.67 -4.95 12.12
CA ILE A 139 7.88 -6.39 11.93
C ILE A 139 9.10 -6.89 12.70
N ALA A 140 10.20 -6.14 12.70
CA ALA A 140 11.42 -6.50 13.42
C ALA A 140 11.22 -6.50 14.94
N THR A 141 10.49 -5.53 15.48
CA THR A 141 10.29 -5.39 16.94
C THR A 141 9.15 -6.22 17.48
N LYS A 142 8.10 -6.46 16.67
CA LYS A 142 6.88 -7.12 17.14
C LYS A 142 6.79 -8.58 16.72
N LEU A 143 7.31 -9.01 15.58
CA LEU A 143 6.97 -10.35 15.05
C LEU A 143 8.06 -11.42 15.20
N ASP A 144 9.26 -11.07 15.66
CA ASP A 144 10.43 -11.98 15.68
C ASP A 144 10.54 -12.82 14.40
N LYS A 145 10.23 -12.18 13.28
CA LYS A 145 10.20 -12.79 11.95
C LYS A 145 11.44 -12.43 11.19
N ASP A 146 11.75 -13.26 10.18
CA ASP A 146 12.80 -12.96 9.22
C ASP A 146 12.53 -11.60 8.56
N VAL A 147 13.31 -10.61 9.01
CA VAL A 147 13.26 -9.22 8.56
C VAL A 147 13.54 -9.14 7.06
N ILE A 148 14.29 -10.08 6.49
CA ILE A 148 14.59 -10.13 5.06
C ILE A 148 13.33 -10.46 4.27
N LEU A 149 12.61 -11.52 4.67
CA LEU A 149 11.35 -11.90 4.02
C LEU A 149 10.30 -10.79 4.12
N ALA A 150 10.18 -10.17 5.29
CA ALA A 150 9.30 -9.04 5.52
C ALA A 150 9.62 -7.86 4.59
N LYS A 151 10.90 -7.45 4.51
CA LYS A 151 11.36 -6.40 3.60
C LYS A 151 11.06 -6.72 2.14
N GLN A 152 11.27 -7.97 1.72
CA GLN A 152 10.99 -8.40 0.35
C GLN A 152 9.49 -8.26 0.02
N MET A 153 8.61 -8.72 0.92
CA MET A 153 7.17 -8.62 0.74
C MET A 153 6.70 -7.16 0.69
N TRP A 154 7.24 -6.31 1.56
CA TRP A 154 6.91 -4.88 1.58
C TRP A 154 7.40 -4.14 0.34
N CYS A 155 8.60 -4.46 -0.16
CA CYS A 155 9.09 -3.95 -1.44
C CYS A 155 8.22 -4.41 -2.62
N LYS A 156 7.69 -5.64 -2.59
CA LYS A 156 6.75 -6.12 -3.59
C LYS A 156 5.44 -5.34 -3.58
N ILE A 157 4.90 -5.02 -2.40
CA ILE A 157 3.71 -4.17 -2.29
C ILE A 157 3.97 -2.81 -2.94
N ALA A 158 5.15 -2.20 -2.74
CA ALA A 158 5.50 -0.95 -3.41
C ALA A 158 5.41 -1.07 -4.95
N ARG A 159 5.87 -2.20 -5.52
CA ARG A 159 5.81 -2.47 -6.97
C ARG A 159 4.41 -2.77 -7.47
N ILE A 160 3.57 -3.40 -6.66
CA ILE A 160 2.15 -3.58 -6.94
C ILE A 160 1.46 -2.21 -6.99
N LEU A 161 1.70 -1.36 -5.99
CA LEU A 161 1.15 -0.01 -5.90
C LEU A 161 1.64 0.94 -7.01
N GLU A 162 2.77 0.63 -7.64
CA GLU A 162 3.29 1.34 -8.81
C GLU A 162 2.45 1.09 -10.08
N GLN A 163 1.69 -0.01 -10.11
CA GLN A 163 0.89 -0.39 -11.28
C GLN A 163 -0.56 0.10 -11.23
N VAL A 164 -0.99 0.68 -10.11
CA VAL A 164 -2.37 1.18 -9.90
C VAL A 164 -2.46 2.70 -10.01
#